data_AF-A0A193KJW7-F1
#
_entry.id   AF-A0A193KJW7-F1
#
_cell.length_a   1.000
_cell.length_b   1.000
_cell.length_c   1.000
_cell.angle_alpha   90.00
_cell.angle_beta   90.00
_cell.angle_gamma   90.00
#
_symmetry.space_group_name_H-M   'P 1'
#
loop_
_entity.id
_entity.type
_entity.pdbx_description
1 polymer ?
#
loop_
_entity_poly.entity_id
_entity_poly.type
_entity_poly.pdbx_seq_one_letter_code
_entity_poly.pdbx_strand_id
1 'polypeptide(L)'
;MKYNWKQHPWAKTGLVELVPTEILHLLSNPEVSDSTDDAQGIIKPASTVWSEIRTEGMRDPLLVIVNIKKQSIRLEAGNHRCLEALLDGIRLLPVAVIINPTAHMYEGNGRHLLDASKLIDFDNLLDQAYPYQVAFSDIVKKKGIKQWDLAEWKEALSFLPFK
;
A
#
# COMPACT_ATOMS: atom_id res chain seq x y z
N MET A 1 3.31 18.61 5.70
CA MET A 1 2.85 17.54 6.61
C MET A 1 4.00 17.14 7.52
N LYS A 2 3.77 16.95 8.82
CA LYS A 2 4.81 16.43 9.74
C LYS A 2 5.03 14.93 9.50
N TYR A 3 6.28 14.47 9.54
CA TYR A 3 6.67 13.08 9.22
C TYR A 3 6.81 12.22 10.48
N ASN A 4 5.72 12.04 11.23
CA ASN A 4 5.76 11.28 12.48
C ASN A 4 5.97 9.77 12.24
N TRP A 5 5.67 9.29 11.02
CA TRP A 5 5.88 7.90 10.61
C TRP A 5 7.31 7.43 10.73
N LYS A 6 8.29 8.33 10.74
CA LYS A 6 9.70 7.97 10.97
C LYS A 6 9.95 7.38 12.37
N GLN A 7 9.03 7.60 13.32
CA GLN A 7 9.07 7.03 14.67
C GLN A 7 8.40 5.65 14.74
N HIS A 8 7.64 5.26 13.71
CA HIS A 8 6.93 3.98 13.66
C HIS A 8 7.92 2.80 13.70
N PRO A 9 7.61 1.68 14.37
CA PRO A 9 8.48 0.50 14.39
C PRO A 9 8.91 0.01 13.00
N TRP A 10 8.00 0.03 12.01
CA TRP A 10 8.32 -0.34 10.63
C TRP A 10 9.31 0.60 9.94
N ALA A 11 9.43 1.86 10.39
CA ALA A 11 10.40 2.79 9.83
C ALA A 11 11.81 2.58 10.39
N LYS A 12 11.94 1.94 11.57
CA LYS A 12 13.24 1.67 12.19
C LYS A 12 14.12 0.72 11.38
N THR A 13 13.52 -0.12 10.54
CA THR A 13 14.22 -1.02 9.63
C THR A 13 14.82 -0.29 8.42
N GLY A 14 14.43 0.97 8.17
CA GLY A 14 14.86 1.73 6.99
C GLY A 14 14.14 1.33 5.69
N LEU A 15 13.17 0.42 5.76
CA LEU A 15 12.48 -0.15 4.59
C LEU A 15 11.16 0.57 4.23
N VAL A 16 10.80 1.63 4.97
CA VAL A 16 9.65 2.48 4.61
C VAL A 16 10.09 3.49 3.56
N GLU A 17 9.41 3.48 2.42
CA GLU A 17 9.73 4.35 1.29
C GLU A 17 8.60 5.32 0.97
N LEU A 18 8.96 6.44 0.34
CA LEU A 18 7.99 7.36 -0.24
C LEU A 18 7.61 6.87 -1.64
N VAL A 19 6.35 6.48 -1.81
CA VAL A 19 5.81 5.91 -3.05
C VAL A 19 4.83 6.90 -3.67
N PRO A 20 4.79 7.05 -5.02
CA PRO A 20 3.81 7.87 -5.70
C PRO A 20 2.37 7.53 -5.30
N THR A 21 1.61 8.54 -4.89
CA THR A 21 0.21 8.39 -4.48
C THR A 21 -0.64 7.76 -5.58
N GLU A 22 -0.39 8.11 -6.84
CA GLU A 22 -1.12 7.54 -7.98
C GLU A 22 -0.90 6.03 -8.12
N ILE A 23 0.33 5.56 -7.89
CA ILE A 23 0.64 4.13 -7.87
C ILE A 23 -0.09 3.45 -6.71
N LEU A 24 -0.06 4.06 -5.51
CA LEU A 24 -0.77 3.52 -4.35
C LEU A 24 -2.29 3.49 -4.54
N HIS A 25 -2.83 4.46 -5.28
CA HIS A 25 -4.25 4.50 -5.59
C HIS A 25 -4.65 3.36 -6.54
N LEU A 26 -3.80 2.99 -7.51
CA LEU A 26 -4.03 1.79 -8.32
C LEU A 26 -4.09 0.51 -7.47
N LEU A 27 -3.32 0.47 -6.38
CA LEU A 27 -3.28 -0.65 -5.46
C LEU A 27 -4.42 -0.64 -4.43
N SER A 28 -5.15 0.47 -4.32
CA SER A 28 -6.16 0.69 -3.28
C SER A 28 -7.46 -0.07 -3.54
N ASN A 29 -8.21 -0.30 -2.47
CA ASN A 29 -9.57 -0.81 -2.57
C ASN A 29 -10.41 0.15 -3.44
N PRO A 30 -11.01 -0.29 -4.56
CA PRO A 30 -11.83 0.60 -5.38
C PRO A 30 -13.14 1.02 -4.68
N GLU A 31 -13.57 0.27 -3.68
CA GLU A 31 -14.83 0.48 -2.94
C GLU A 31 -14.53 1.04 -1.53
N VAL A 32 -13.73 2.10 -1.45
CA VAL A 32 -13.47 2.79 -0.17
C VAL A 32 -14.75 3.49 0.30
N SER A 33 -15.14 3.27 1.55
CA SER A 33 -16.25 4.00 2.19
C SER A 33 -15.87 5.46 2.50
N ASP A 34 -16.88 6.33 2.64
CA ASP A 34 -16.63 7.73 3.05
C ASP A 34 -16.25 7.92 4.52
N SER A 35 -16.32 6.84 5.32
CA SER A 35 -16.02 6.83 6.76
C SER A 35 -14.93 5.82 7.12
N THR A 36 -14.14 6.16 8.12
CA THR A 36 -13.09 5.30 8.71
C THR A 36 -13.09 5.49 10.22
N ASP A 37 -12.56 4.50 10.95
CA ASP A 37 -12.19 4.64 12.35
C ASP A 37 -10.91 5.49 12.50
N ASP A 38 -10.84 6.26 13.58
CA ASP A 38 -9.59 6.89 14.01
C ASP A 38 -8.75 5.98 14.89
N ALA A 39 -7.63 6.50 15.41
CA ALA A 39 -6.75 5.78 16.31
C ALA A 39 -7.41 5.36 17.64
N GLN A 40 -8.63 5.83 17.94
CA GLN A 40 -9.43 5.47 19.10
C GLN A 40 -10.57 4.51 18.76
N GLY A 41 -10.72 4.11 17.48
CA GLY A 41 -11.81 3.26 17.01
C GLY A 41 -13.13 4.03 16.77
N ILE A 42 -13.10 5.36 16.77
CA ILE A 42 -14.30 6.18 16.56
C ILE A 42 -14.51 6.36 15.06
N ILE A 43 -15.68 5.93 14.57
CA ILE A 43 -16.05 6.09 13.16
C ILE A 43 -16.38 7.56 12.89
N LYS A 44 -15.67 8.16 11.94
CA LYS A 44 -15.91 9.53 11.47
C LYS A 44 -15.66 9.64 9.96
N PRO A 45 -16.04 10.75 9.30
CA PRO A 45 -15.72 10.96 7.88
C PRO A 45 -14.21 10.88 7.62
N ALA A 46 -13.82 10.23 6.54
CA ALA A 46 -12.42 10.04 6.15
C ALA A 46 -11.67 11.38 6.01
N SER A 47 -12.34 12.39 5.44
CA SER A 47 -11.82 13.75 5.31
C SER A 47 -11.50 14.42 6.65
N THR A 48 -12.27 14.14 7.71
CA THR A 48 -11.99 14.63 9.06
C THR A 48 -10.70 14.01 9.61
N VAL A 49 -10.56 12.68 9.53
CA VAL A 49 -9.33 11.98 9.95
C VAL A 49 -8.14 12.46 9.13
N TRP A 50 -8.32 12.69 7.84
CA TRP A 50 -7.28 13.23 6.98
C TRP A 50 -6.84 14.64 7.42
N SER A 51 -7.78 15.53 7.72
CA SER A 51 -7.47 16.87 8.22
C SER A 51 -6.66 16.85 9.52
N GLU A 52 -6.99 15.93 10.44
CA GLU A 52 -6.23 15.67 11.66
C GLU A 52 -4.80 15.21 11.32
N ILE A 53 -4.65 14.24 10.41
CA ILE A 53 -3.34 13.75 9.92
C ILE A 53 -2.51 14.87 9.30
N ARG A 54 -3.11 15.78 8.53
CA ARG A 54 -2.38 16.91 7.93
C ARG A 54 -1.78 17.83 8.99
N THR A 55 -2.54 18.05 10.06
CA THR A 55 -2.19 18.97 11.16
C THR A 55 -1.17 18.33 12.11
N GLU A 56 -1.43 17.10 12.53
CA GLU A 56 -0.62 16.40 13.52
C GLU A 56 0.60 15.70 12.91
N GLY A 57 0.48 15.25 11.67
CA GLY A 57 1.44 14.40 10.96
C GLY A 57 1.02 12.93 10.94
N MET A 58 1.23 12.29 9.80
CA MET A 58 0.97 10.86 9.63
C MET A 58 1.89 10.03 10.53
N ARG A 59 1.30 9.22 11.41
CA ARG A 59 2.01 8.36 12.39
C ARG A 59 2.31 6.97 11.84
N ASP A 60 1.35 6.38 11.13
CA ASP A 60 1.53 5.04 10.58
C ASP A 60 1.74 5.16 9.07
N PRO A 61 2.78 4.53 8.49
CA PRO A 61 2.86 4.44 7.04
C PRO A 61 1.67 3.63 6.48
N LEU A 62 1.44 3.75 5.17
CA LEU A 62 0.54 2.87 4.45
C LEU A 62 1.13 1.45 4.40
N LEU A 63 0.27 0.43 4.34
CA LEU A 63 0.71 -0.96 4.27
C LEU A 63 0.35 -1.55 2.92
N VAL A 64 1.37 -2.01 2.19
CA VAL A 64 1.21 -2.82 0.98
C VAL A 64 1.53 -4.26 1.32
N ILE A 65 0.68 -5.18 0.89
CA ILE A 65 0.93 -6.62 1.01
C ILE A 65 1.18 -7.21 -0.37
N VAL A 66 2.23 -8.02 -0.46
CA VAL A 66 2.58 -8.82 -1.63
C VAL A 66 2.42 -10.29 -1.29
N ASN A 67 1.70 -11.02 -2.13
CA ASN A 67 1.46 -12.44 -1.97
C ASN A 67 2.28 -13.25 -2.97
N ILE A 68 3.20 -14.08 -2.48
CA ILE A 68 4.04 -14.92 -3.35
C ILE A 68 3.19 -15.95 -4.10
N LYS A 69 2.32 -16.69 -3.39
CA LYS A 69 1.58 -17.83 -3.97
C LYS A 69 0.55 -17.43 -5.02
N LYS A 70 -0.13 -16.29 -4.82
CA LYS A 70 -1.11 -15.73 -5.76
C LYS A 70 -0.46 -14.76 -6.76
N GLN A 71 0.83 -14.48 -6.62
CA GLN A 71 1.55 -13.45 -7.37
C GLN A 71 0.80 -12.12 -7.40
N SER A 72 0.30 -11.69 -6.23
CA SER A 72 -0.62 -10.55 -6.13
C SER A 72 -0.09 -9.44 -5.23
N ILE A 73 -0.62 -8.23 -5.41
CA ILE A 73 -0.31 -7.05 -4.61
C ILE A 73 -1.59 -6.29 -4.27
N ARG A 74 -1.61 -5.62 -3.11
CA ARG A 74 -2.64 -4.63 -2.78
C ARG A 74 -2.19 -3.65 -1.69
N LEU A 75 -2.91 -2.53 -1.59
CA LEU A 75 -2.85 -1.63 -0.43
C LEU A 75 -3.77 -2.18 0.67
N GLU A 76 -3.17 -2.82 1.66
CA GLU A 76 -3.86 -3.43 2.79
C GLU A 76 -4.43 -2.38 3.74
N ALA A 77 -3.64 -1.35 4.08
CA ALA A 77 -4.03 -0.34 5.05
C ALA A 77 -3.71 1.07 4.56
N GLY A 78 -4.64 1.98 4.83
CA GLY A 78 -4.55 3.39 4.43
C GLY A 78 -5.21 3.70 3.07
N ASN A 79 -6.21 2.92 2.67
CA ASN A 79 -7.03 3.17 1.48
C ASN A 79 -7.66 4.58 1.47
N HIS A 80 -8.35 4.95 2.56
CA HIS A 80 -8.90 6.31 2.72
C HIS A 80 -7.84 7.40 2.66
N ARG A 81 -6.70 7.19 3.34
CA ARG A 81 -5.59 8.14 3.36
C ARG A 81 -4.99 8.34 1.97
N CYS A 82 -4.92 7.28 1.17
CA CYS A 82 -4.46 7.36 -0.22
C CYS A 82 -5.41 8.20 -1.09
N LEU A 83 -6.72 7.95 -0.97
CA LEU A 83 -7.75 8.69 -1.71
C LEU A 83 -7.75 10.18 -1.35
N GLU A 84 -7.79 10.49 -0.05
CA GLU A 84 -7.77 11.88 0.43
C GLU A 84 -6.46 12.60 0.07
N ALA A 85 -5.32 11.91 0.14
CA ALA A 85 -4.04 12.45 -0.31
C ALA A 85 -4.03 12.79 -1.81
N LEU A 86 -4.63 11.93 -2.64
CA LEU A 86 -4.74 12.16 -4.08
C LEU A 86 -5.59 13.40 -4.38
N LEU A 87 -6.75 13.53 -3.70
CA LEU A 87 -7.63 14.70 -3.82
C LEU A 87 -6.96 16.00 -3.36
N ASP A 88 -6.10 15.92 -2.34
CA ASP A 88 -5.34 17.06 -1.80
C ASP A 88 -4.03 17.35 -2.57
N GLY A 89 -3.77 16.63 -3.68
CA GLY A 89 -2.58 16.84 -4.52
C GLY A 89 -1.25 16.39 -3.91
N ILE A 90 -1.28 15.57 -2.86
CA ILE A 90 -0.08 14.99 -2.24
C ILE A 90 0.48 13.91 -3.16
N ARG A 91 1.75 14.07 -3.57
CA ARG A 91 2.37 13.21 -4.59
C ARG A 91 3.05 11.95 -4.06
N LEU A 92 3.44 11.94 -2.79
CA LEU A 92 4.21 10.85 -2.19
C LEU A 92 3.65 10.52 -0.81
N LEU A 93 3.48 9.23 -0.52
CA LEU A 93 3.09 8.72 0.79
C LEU A 93 4.10 7.69 1.32
N PRO A 94 4.32 7.63 2.64
CA PRO A 94 5.19 6.63 3.25
C PRO A 94 4.52 5.26 3.24
N VAL A 95 5.24 4.23 2.80
CA VAL A 95 4.72 2.87 2.62
C VAL A 95 5.67 1.85 3.23
N ALA A 96 5.12 0.94 4.02
CA ALA A 96 5.75 -0.32 4.36
C ALA A 96 5.24 -1.42 3.44
N VAL A 97 6.13 -2.27 2.95
CA VAL A 97 5.78 -3.45 2.17
C VAL A 97 6.02 -4.70 3.00
N ILE A 98 5.02 -5.56 3.09
CA ILE A 98 5.12 -6.87 3.72
C ILE A 98 4.91 -7.95 2.67
N ILE A 99 5.87 -8.85 2.55
CA ILE A 99 5.72 -10.09 1.81
C ILE A 99 4.97 -11.09 2.70
N ASN A 100 3.79 -11.54 2.27
CA ASN A 100 2.95 -12.46 3.00
C ASN A 100 2.76 -13.78 2.24
N PRO A 101 3.34 -14.89 2.73
CA PRO A 101 3.34 -16.20 2.07
C PRO A 101 2.01 -16.97 2.22
N THR A 102 1.15 -16.63 3.19
CA THR A 102 -0.04 -17.44 3.57
C THR A 102 -1.38 -16.86 3.13
N ALA A 103 -1.40 -15.71 2.45
CA ALA A 103 -2.58 -15.18 1.75
C ALA A 103 -3.82 -14.82 2.58
N HIS A 104 -3.72 -14.76 3.90
CA HIS A 104 -4.78 -14.19 4.74
C HIS A 104 -4.71 -12.67 4.69
N MET A 105 -5.29 -12.15 3.63
CA MET A 105 -5.62 -10.75 3.44
C MET A 105 -6.94 -10.48 4.17
N TYR A 106 -7.01 -9.42 4.99
CA TYR A 106 -8.20 -9.13 5.78
C TYR A 106 -9.33 -8.65 4.85
N GLU A 107 -10.44 -9.38 4.79
CA GLU A 107 -11.56 -9.05 3.89
C GLU A 107 -12.24 -7.73 4.28
N GLY A 108 -12.17 -7.32 5.56
CA GLY A 108 -12.68 -6.02 6.00
C GLY A 108 -11.95 -4.82 5.38
N ASN A 109 -10.74 -5.01 4.85
CA ASN A 109 -10.00 -4.00 4.09
C ASN A 109 -10.34 -4.01 2.59
N GLY A 110 -11.37 -4.75 2.21
CA GLY A 110 -11.75 -5.02 0.83
C GLY A 110 -11.21 -6.36 0.34
N ARG A 111 -11.77 -6.82 -0.79
CA ARG A 111 -11.42 -8.12 -1.38
C ARG A 111 -10.49 -7.99 -2.58
N HIS A 112 -10.24 -6.77 -3.06
CA HIS A 112 -9.41 -6.49 -4.24
C HIS A 112 -8.05 -7.20 -4.17
N LEU A 113 -7.70 -7.82 -5.30
CA LEU A 113 -6.46 -8.53 -5.53
C LEU A 113 -6.00 -8.20 -6.94
N LEU A 114 -4.80 -7.65 -7.06
CA LEU A 114 -4.22 -7.31 -8.35
C LEU A 114 -3.11 -8.30 -8.67
N ASP A 115 -3.15 -8.85 -9.88
CA ASP A 115 -2.05 -9.60 -10.46
C ASP A 115 -0.84 -8.67 -10.60
N ALA A 116 0.27 -9.05 -9.98
CA ALA A 116 1.52 -8.31 -9.99
C ALA A 116 2.63 -9.09 -10.70
N SER A 117 2.35 -10.20 -11.37
CA SER A 117 3.35 -11.09 -11.99
C SER A 117 4.27 -10.37 -12.97
N LYS A 118 3.76 -9.34 -13.65
CA LYS A 118 4.52 -8.47 -14.55
C LYS A 118 5.30 -7.36 -13.84
N LEU A 119 4.90 -6.99 -12.63
CA LEU A 119 5.47 -5.89 -11.86
C LEU A 119 6.50 -6.32 -10.83
N ILE A 120 6.29 -7.46 -10.17
CA ILE A 120 7.09 -7.89 -9.02
C ILE A 120 7.98 -9.05 -9.42
N ASP A 121 9.22 -9.01 -8.96
CA ASP A 121 10.21 -10.05 -9.18
C ASP A 121 10.05 -11.18 -8.16
N PHE A 122 8.99 -11.95 -8.32
CA PHE A 122 8.64 -13.05 -7.40
C PHE A 122 9.74 -14.11 -7.28
N ASP A 123 10.57 -14.29 -8.30
CA ASP A 123 11.66 -15.27 -8.29
C ASP A 123 12.79 -14.87 -7.33
N ASN A 124 12.89 -13.57 -7.00
CA ASN A 124 13.86 -13.02 -6.06
C ASN A 124 13.30 -12.85 -4.64
N LEU A 125 12.05 -13.25 -4.39
CA LEU A 125 11.45 -13.21 -3.07
C LEU A 125 11.69 -14.53 -2.32
N LEU A 126 11.99 -14.42 -1.02
CA LEU A 126 12.09 -15.58 -0.14
C LEU A 126 10.68 -16.13 0.15
N ASP A 127 10.40 -17.36 -0.25
CA ASP A 127 9.22 -18.11 0.18
C ASP A 127 9.51 -18.77 1.54
N GLN A 128 9.21 -18.04 2.61
CA GLN A 128 9.40 -18.48 3.99
C GLN A 128 8.07 -18.53 4.73
N ALA A 129 8.04 -19.19 5.89
CA ALA A 129 6.78 -19.39 6.64
C ALA A 129 6.21 -18.10 7.26
N TYR A 130 7.05 -17.09 7.48
CA TYR A 130 6.69 -15.87 8.22
C TYR A 130 6.71 -14.63 7.32
N PRO A 131 5.78 -13.69 7.52
CA PRO A 131 5.83 -12.41 6.81
C PRO A 131 7.10 -11.63 7.13
N TYR A 132 7.60 -10.91 6.14
CA TYR A 132 8.79 -10.08 6.29
C TYR A 132 8.66 -8.76 5.53
N GLN A 133 9.36 -7.74 6.01
CA GLN A 133 9.35 -6.41 5.41
C GLN A 133 10.44 -6.31 4.34
N VAL A 134 10.14 -5.58 3.27
CA VAL A 134 11.07 -5.24 2.19
C VAL A 134 10.87 -3.78 1.79
N ALA A 135 11.87 -3.19 1.10
CA ALA A 135 11.66 -1.92 0.44
C ALA A 135 10.77 -2.12 -0.80
N PHE A 136 9.96 -1.12 -1.14
CA PHE A 136 9.11 -1.20 -2.33
C PHE A 136 9.95 -1.25 -3.61
N SER A 137 11.05 -0.50 -3.64
CA SER A 137 12.00 -0.44 -4.75
C SER A 137 12.76 -1.74 -5.03
N ASP A 138 12.92 -2.60 -4.03
CA ASP A 138 13.64 -3.86 -4.16
C ASP A 138 12.83 -4.95 -4.86
N ILE A 139 11.49 -4.85 -4.81
CA ILE A 139 10.61 -5.90 -5.33
C ILE A 139 10.08 -5.63 -6.74
N VAL A 140 10.15 -4.39 -7.21
CA VAL A 140 9.63 -4.01 -8.53
C VAL A 140 10.64 -4.41 -9.62
N LYS A 141 10.18 -5.19 -10.61
CA LYS A 141 10.93 -5.59 -11.81
C LYS A 141 11.43 -4.36 -12.54
N LYS A 142 12.74 -4.15 -12.54
CA LYS A 142 13.41 -3.08 -13.30
C LYS A 142 13.50 -3.36 -14.81
N LYS A 143 13.22 -4.60 -15.24
CA LYS A 143 13.32 -4.98 -16.66
C LYS A 143 12.05 -4.56 -17.40
N GLY A 144 12.12 -3.41 -18.04
CA GLY A 144 11.09 -2.92 -18.97
C GLY A 144 9.96 -2.13 -18.33
N ILE A 145 9.80 -2.21 -17.00
CA ILE A 145 8.91 -1.33 -16.24
C ILE A 145 9.74 -0.35 -15.41
N LYS A 146 9.56 0.94 -15.65
CA LYS A 146 10.08 2.00 -14.80
C LYS A 146 9.30 1.99 -13.50
N GLN A 147 10.03 1.99 -12.38
CA GLN A 147 9.48 1.88 -11.03
C GLN A 147 8.28 2.81 -10.76
N TRP A 148 8.27 4.01 -11.36
CA TRP A 148 7.26 5.04 -11.12
C TRP A 148 6.50 5.51 -12.36
N ASP A 149 6.50 4.72 -13.45
CA ASP A 149 5.72 5.07 -14.65
C ASP A 149 4.27 4.58 -14.53
N LEU A 150 3.36 5.52 -14.28
CA LEU A 150 1.95 5.22 -14.05
C LEU A 150 1.28 4.45 -15.20
N ALA A 151 1.69 4.71 -16.46
CA ALA A 151 1.08 4.05 -17.62
C ALA A 151 1.43 2.56 -17.64
N GLU A 152 2.71 2.25 -17.42
CA GLU A 152 3.20 0.86 -17.37
C GLU A 152 2.59 0.10 -16.19
N TRP A 153 2.40 0.75 -15.04
CA TRP A 153 1.69 0.15 -13.90
C TRP A 153 0.23 -0.18 -14.20
N LYS A 154 -0.49 0.72 -14.88
CA LYS A 154 -1.88 0.48 -15.30
C LYS A 154 -1.99 -0.68 -16.28
N GLU A 155 -1.04 -0.80 -17.20
CA GLU A 155 -1.00 -1.90 -18.17
C GLU A 155 -0.64 -3.24 -17.52
N ALA A 156 0.25 -3.21 -16.52
CA ALA A 156 0.77 -4.42 -15.90
C ALA A 156 -0.17 -4.99 -14.83
N LEU A 157 -0.99 -4.17 -14.16
CA LEU A 157 -1.97 -4.61 -13.17
C LEU A 157 -3.24 -5.10 -13.85
N SER A 158 -3.74 -6.24 -13.40
CA SER A 158 -5.08 -6.72 -13.73
C SER A 158 -5.74 -7.34 -12.51
N PHE A 159 -7.06 -7.21 -12.38
CA PHE A 159 -7.77 -7.86 -11.28
C PHE A 159 -7.72 -9.37 -11.40
N LEU A 160 -7.38 -10.04 -10.29
CA LEU A 160 -7.52 -11.48 -10.20
C LEU A 160 -8.99 -11.84 -9.94
N PRO A 161 -9.51 -12.92 -10.57
CA PRO A 161 -10.86 -13.36 -10.30
C PRO A 161 -11.00 -13.77 -8.83
N PHE A 162 -12.10 -13.36 -8.21
CA PHE A 162 -12.50 -13.84 -6.89
C PHE A 162 -12.84 -15.33 -7.01
N LYS A 163 -12.02 -16.18 -6.40
CA LYS A 163 -12.25 -17.62 -6.28
C LYS A 163 -12.89 -17.94 -4.94
#